data_AF-A0A1V2ZW03-F1
#
_entry.id   AF-A0A1V2ZW03-F1
#
_cell.length_a   1.000
_cell.length_b   1.000
_cell.length_c   1.000
_cell.angle_alpha   90.00
_cell.angle_beta   90.00
_cell.angle_gamma   90.00
#
_symmetry.space_group_name_H-M   'P 1'
#
loop_
_entity.id
_entity.type
_entity.pdbx_description
1 polymer ?
#
loop_
_entity_poly.entity_id
_entity_poly.type
_entity_poly.pdbx_seq_one_letter_code
_entity_poly.pdbx_strand_id
1 'polypeptide(L)' 'MAEERTLSIIKPDAVSKNVIGEIYSRFEKAGLKIVGA' A
#
# COMPACT_ATOMS: atom_id res chain seq x y z
N MET A 1 13.22 7.91 -16.49
CA MET A 1 11.91 8.34 -15.94
C MET A 1 12.13 8.77 -14.50
N ALA A 2 11.38 9.76 -14.01
CA ALA A 2 11.49 10.22 -12.63
C ALA A 2 10.81 9.22 -11.67
N GLU A 3 11.29 9.09 -10.44
CA GLU A 3 10.58 8.35 -9.39
C GLU A 3 9.37 9.17 -8.93
N GLU A 4 8.17 8.63 -9.12
CA GLU A 4 6.93 9.24 -8.67
C GLU A 4 6.53 8.67 -7.30
N ARG A 5 5.89 9.50 -6.47
CA ARG A 5 5.34 9.11 -5.17
C ARG A 5 3.85 9.42 -5.15
N THR A 6 3.07 8.51 -4.60
CA THR A 6 1.62 8.65 -4.48
C THR A 6 1.17 8.31 -3.07
N LEU A 7 0.07 8.92 -2.63
CA LEU A 7 -0.57 8.62 -1.36
C LEU A 7 -1.64 7.54 -1.57
N SER A 8 -1.51 6.42 -0.87
CA SER A 8 -2.52 5.37 -0.83
C SER A 8 -3.12 5.28 0.56
N ILE A 9 -4.44 5.48 0.67
CA ILE A 9 -5.17 5.43 1.94
C ILE A 9 -5.87 4.08 2.05
N ILE A 10 -5.54 3.31 3.09
CA ILE A 10 -6.29 2.10 3.45
C ILE A 10 -7.51 2.53 4.26
N LYS A 11 -8.69 2.27 3.72
CA LYS A 11 -9.97 2.66 4.34
C LYS A 11 -10.27 1.81 5.60
N PRO A 12 -11.12 2.31 6.52
CA PRO A 12 -11.41 1.64 7.79
C PRO A 12 -11.99 0.22 7.66
N ASP A 13 -12.66 -0.09 6.55
CA ASP A 13 -13.21 -1.42 6.27
C ASP A 13 -12.11 -2.47 6.08
N ALA A 14 -11.02 -2.13 5.40
CA ALA A 14 -9.87 -3.01 5.22
C ALA A 14 -9.05 -3.15 6.51
N VAL A 15 -8.97 -2.08 7.32
CA VAL A 15 -8.38 -2.13 8.66
C VAL A 15 -9.18 -3.05 9.56
N SER A 16 -10.51 -2.92 9.58
CA SER A 16 -11.42 -3.76 10.38
C SER A 16 -11.35 -5.25 10.00
N LYS A 17 -11.04 -5.54 8.75
CA LYS A 17 -10.85 -6.90 8.23
C LYS A 17 -9.45 -7.48 8.48
N ASN A 18 -8.52 -6.71 9.05
CA ASN A 18 -7.13 -7.11 9.28
C ASN A 18 -6.36 -7.52 8.00
N VAL A 19 -6.72 -6.97 6.83
CA VAL A 19 -6.12 -7.32 5.52
C VAL A 19 -5.03 -6.34 5.06
N ILE A 20 -4.49 -5.51 5.97
CA ILE A 20 -3.49 -4.47 5.64
C ILE A 20 -2.23 -5.09 5.00
N GLY A 21 -1.74 -6.21 5.54
CA GLY A 21 -0.54 -6.88 5.03
C GLY A 21 -0.70 -7.44 3.62
N GLU A 22 -1.90 -7.91 3.27
CA GLU A 22 -2.22 -8.36 1.91
C GLU A 22 -2.20 -7.20 0.91
N ILE A 23 -2.70 -6.04 1.33
CA ILE A 23 -2.68 -4.81 0.53
C ILE A 23 -1.23 -4.35 0.30
N TYR A 24 -0.39 -4.35 1.34
CA TYR A 24 1.04 -4.04 1.19
C TYR A 24 1.76 -5.02 0.27
N SER A 25 1.53 -6.31 0.44
CA SER A 25 2.09 -7.36 -0.42
C SER A 25 1.72 -7.15 -1.90
N ARG A 26 0.54 -6.61 -2.18
CA ARG A 26 0.12 -6.27 -3.54
C ARG A 26 0.94 -5.13 -4.14
N PHE A 27 1.21 -4.09 -3.35
CA PHE A 27 2.05 -2.97 -3.81
C PHE A 27 3.48 -3.43 -4.06
N GLU A 28 4.05 -4.23 -3.17
CA GLU A 28 5.41 -4.77 -3.33
C GLU A 28 5.53 -5.70 -4.54
N LYS A 29 4.54 -6.59 -4.76
CA LYS A 29 4.49 -7.45 -5.96
C LYS A 29 4.36 -6.66 -7.27
N ALA A 30 3.76 -5.48 -7.21
CA ALA A 30 3.69 -4.57 -8.35
C ALA A 30 4.98 -3.75 -8.55
N GLY A 31 6.00 -3.96 -7.71
CA GLY A 31 7.28 -3.24 -7.77
C GLY A 31 7.27 -1.87 -7.10
N LEU A 32 6.20 -1.52 -6.37
CA LEU A 32 6.11 -0.27 -5.62
C LEU A 32 6.75 -0.43 -4.24
N LYS A 33 7.47 0.60 -3.80
CA LYS A 33 8.06 0.65 -2.45
C LYS A 33 7.22 1.52 -1.53
N ILE A 34 6.90 1.00 -0.35
CA ILE A 34 6.23 1.78 0.70
C ILE A 34 7.30 2.59 1.44
N VAL A 35 7.24 3.92 1.33
CA VAL A 35 8.26 4.84 1.86
C VAL A 35 7.85 5.53 3.16
N GLY A 36 6.64 5.27 3.65
CA GLY A 36 6.07 5.77 4.90
C GLY A 36 4.70 5.16 5.15
N ALA A 37 4.36 4.92 6.41
CA ALA A 37 3.10 4.35 6.88
C ALA A 37 2.62 5.10 8.12
#